data_AF-A0A4V6NRK8-F1
#
_entry.id   AF-A0A4V6NRK8-F1
#
_cell.length_a   1.000
_cell.length_b   1.000
_cell.length_c   1.000
_cell.angle_alpha   90.00
_cell.angle_beta   90.00
_cell.angle_gamma   90.00
#
_symmetry.space_group_name_H-M   'P 1'
#
loop_
_entity.id
_entity.type
_entity.pdbx_description
1 polymer ?
#
loop_
_entity_poly.entity_id
_entity_poly.type
_entity_poly.pdbx_seq_one_letter_code
_entity_poly.pdbx_strand_id
1 'polypeptide(L)'
;MMTDIIVPEDISPNGERLIHLAGELCQASRAHDVRRVAELDHALRAHALAMVGAMTWSEEAAEADIRVLGHAIAMLRGIAEDLEKDRQALEAGRARERRLRLVYSRAEAE
;
A
#
# COMPACT_ATOMS: atom_id res chain seq x y z
N MET A 1 -0.56 12.29 -9.90
CA MET A 1 -1.08 11.68 -11.14
C MET A 1 -1.74 10.37 -10.73
N MET A 2 -3.08 10.32 -10.69
CA MET A 2 -3.76 9.04 -10.65
C MET A 2 -3.52 8.40 -12.01
N THR A 3 -2.62 7.43 -12.07
CA THR A 3 -2.61 6.48 -13.19
C THR A 3 -3.99 5.84 -13.17
N ASP A 4 -4.81 6.10 -14.20
CA ASP A 4 -5.96 5.26 -14.51
C ASP A 4 -5.39 3.89 -14.88
N ILE A 5 -5.17 3.06 -13.86
CA ILE A 5 -4.69 1.71 -14.05
C ILE A 5 -5.90 0.91 -14.53
N ILE A 6 -5.96 0.69 -15.84
CA ILE A 6 -7.04 -0.04 -16.51
C ILE A 6 -7.17 -1.42 -15.86
N VAL A 7 -8.34 -1.67 -15.27
CA VAL A 7 -8.71 -2.98 -14.75
C VAL A 7 -8.98 -3.89 -15.96
N PRO A 8 -8.32 -5.05 -16.11
CA PRO A 8 -8.53 -5.93 -17.27
C PRO A 8 -10.00 -6.39 -17.32
N GLU A 9 -10.61 -6.44 -18.51
CA GLU A 9 -12.03 -6.82 -18.67
C GLU A 9 -12.29 -8.33 -18.40
N ASP A 10 -11.26 -9.17 -18.50
CA ASP A 10 -11.30 -10.60 -18.18
C ASP A 10 -10.40 -10.90 -16.96
N ILE A 11 -10.91 -10.66 -15.76
CA ILE A 11 -10.20 -10.95 -14.50
C ILE A 11 -10.62 -12.33 -14.00
N SER A 12 -9.64 -13.17 -13.66
CA SER A 12 -9.95 -14.39 -12.92
C SER A 12 -10.59 -14.04 -11.55
N PRO A 13 -11.45 -14.89 -10.98
CA PRO A 13 -12.03 -14.66 -9.65
C PRO A 13 -10.96 -14.45 -8.55
N ASN A 14 -9.78 -15.05 -8.75
CA ASN A 14 -8.62 -14.87 -7.89
C ASN A 14 -8.02 -13.47 -8.03
N GLY A 15 -7.95 -12.96 -9.26
CA GLY A 15 -7.51 -11.60 -9.55
C GLY A 15 -8.43 -10.52 -9.00
N GLU A 16 -9.76 -10.69 -9.11
CA GLU A 16 -10.73 -9.76 -8.51
C GLU A 16 -10.54 -9.67 -7.00
N ARG A 17 -10.37 -10.81 -6.34
CA ARG A 17 -10.15 -10.87 -4.90
C ARG A 17 -8.83 -10.23 -4.49
N LEU A 18 -7.78 -10.36 -5.31
CA LEU A 18 -6.49 -9.71 -5.08
C LEU A 18 -6.63 -8.18 -5.15
N ILE A 19 -7.32 -7.66 -6.17
CA ILE A 19 -7.59 -6.22 -6.33
C ILE A 19 -8.41 -5.69 -5.15
N HIS A 20 -9.45 -6.42 -4.74
CA HIS A 20 -10.26 -6.05 -3.60
C HIS A 20 -9.44 -5.95 -2.31
N LEU A 21 -8.61 -6.96 -2.01
CA LEU A 21 -7.72 -6.95 -0.84
C LEU A 21 -6.73 -5.78 -0.89
N ALA A 22 -6.18 -5.48 -2.07
CA ALA A 22 -5.28 -4.35 -2.25
C ALA A 22 -6.00 -3.00 -2.01
N GLY A 23 -7.27 -2.92 -2.41
CA GLY A 23 -8.14 -1.77 -2.16
C GLY A 23 -8.46 -1.58 -0.67
N GLU A 24 -8.82 -2.66 0.02
CA GLU A 24 -9.03 -2.63 1.48
C GLU A 24 -7.77 -2.23 2.23
N LEU A 25 -6.60 -2.71 1.79
CA LEU A 25 -5.31 -2.37 2.40
C LEU A 25 -5.01 -0.88 2.22
N CYS A 26 -5.33 -0.31 1.06
CA CYS A 26 -5.23 1.12 0.80
C CYS A 26 -6.11 1.93 1.76
N GLN A 27 -7.36 1.51 1.95
CA GLN A 27 -8.29 2.17 2.87
C GLN A 27 -7.81 2.07 4.32
N ALA A 28 -7.38 0.89 4.76
CA ALA A 28 -6.85 0.68 6.11
C ALA A 28 -5.61 1.52 6.38
N SER A 29 -4.71 1.64 5.39
CA SER A 29 -3.53 2.50 5.46
C SER A 29 -3.89 3.97 5.62
N ARG A 30 -4.86 4.47 4.82
CA ARG A 30 -5.35 5.85 4.92
C ARG A 30 -6.08 6.14 6.23
N ALA A 31 -6.70 5.11 6.83
CA ALA A 31 -7.32 5.21 8.14
C ALA A 31 -6.32 5.04 9.31
N HIS A 32 -5.03 4.82 9.01
CA HIS A 32 -3.98 4.52 9.99
C HIS A 32 -4.28 3.31 10.88
N ASP A 33 -5.07 2.34 10.40
CA ASP A 33 -5.36 1.10 11.12
C ASP A 33 -4.26 0.06 10.90
N VAL A 34 -3.20 0.15 11.71
CA VAL A 34 -1.99 -0.68 11.60
C VAL A 34 -2.28 -2.18 11.75
N ARG A 35 -3.24 -2.55 12.61
CA ARG A 35 -3.61 -3.96 12.83
C ARG A 35 -4.27 -4.51 11.58
N ARG A 36 -5.22 -3.77 11.03
CA ARG A 36 -5.93 -4.17 9.82
C ARG A 36 -5.00 -4.25 8.61
N VAL A 37 -4.05 -3.32 8.49
CA VAL A 37 -3.02 -3.37 7.43
C VAL A 37 -2.18 -4.65 7.52
N ALA A 38 -1.75 -5.06 8.71
CA ALA A 38 -0.95 -6.28 8.88
C ALA A 38 -1.73 -7.55 8.52
N GLU A 39 -3.01 -7.63 8.91
CA GLU A 39 -3.90 -8.74 8.52
C GLU A 39 -4.09 -8.81 7.00
N LEU A 40 -4.36 -7.66 6.37
CA LEU A 40 -4.60 -7.57 4.94
C LEU A 40 -3.33 -7.86 4.12
N ASP A 41 -2.15 -7.42 4.58
CA ASP A 41 -0.86 -7.74 3.95
C ASP A 41 -0.62 -9.26 3.91
N HIS A 42 -0.91 -9.95 5.03
CA HIS A 42 -0.77 -11.40 5.08
C HIS A 42 -1.75 -12.11 4.12
N ALA A 43 -3.02 -11.69 4.13
CA ALA A 43 -4.04 -12.23 3.24
C ALA A 43 -3.69 -11.99 1.76
N LEU A 44 -3.22 -10.78 1.42
CA LEU A 44 -2.87 -10.41 0.05
C LEU A 44 -1.68 -11.24 -0.46
N ARG A 45 -0.65 -11.47 0.36
CA ARG A 45 0.49 -12.35 -0.01
C ARG A 45 0.05 -13.79 -0.21
N ALA A 46 -0.81 -14.32 0.67
CA ALA A 46 -1.32 -15.68 0.53
C ALA A 46 -2.12 -15.86 -0.77
N HIS A 47 -2.99 -14.90 -1.10
CA HIS A 47 -3.77 -14.90 -2.34
C HIS A 47 -2.90 -14.71 -3.58
N ALA A 48 -1.88 -13.84 -3.53
CA ALA A 48 -0.93 -13.68 -4.63
C ALA A 48 -0.18 -14.97 -4.94
N LEU A 49 0.32 -15.67 -3.90
CA LEU A 49 1.01 -16.95 -4.06
C LEU A 49 0.08 -18.04 -4.60
N ALA A 50 -1.16 -18.09 -4.09
CA ALA A 50 -2.16 -19.04 -4.59
C ALA A 50 -2.48 -18.80 -6.07
N MET A 51 -2.57 -17.54 -6.50
CA MET A 51 -2.82 -17.19 -7.89
C MET A 51 -1.64 -17.57 -8.80
N VAL A 52 -0.40 -17.29 -8.39
CA VAL A 52 0.81 -17.73 -9.12
C VAL A 52 0.88 -19.26 -9.19
N GLY A 53 0.51 -19.97 -8.13
CA GLY A 53 0.49 -21.44 -8.11
C GLY A 53 -0.64 -22.06 -8.93
N ALA A 54 -1.76 -21.34 -9.11
CA ALA A 54 -2.92 -21.78 -9.87
C ALA A 54 -2.93 -21.30 -11.33
N MET A 55 -1.95 -20.49 -11.74
CA MET A 55 -1.79 -20.03 -13.11
C MET A 55 -1.76 -21.22 -14.06
N THR A 56 -2.74 -21.26 -14.96
CA THR A 56 -2.75 -22.23 -16.05
C THR A 56 -1.68 -21.89 -17.07
N TRP A 57 -1.06 -22.88 -17.70
CA TRP A 57 -0.03 -22.70 -18.75
C TRP A 57 -0.60 -22.16 -20.08
N SER A 58 -1.88 -21.80 -20.13
CA SER A 58 -2.48 -21.09 -21.26
C SER A 58 -1.94 -19.67 -21.29
N GLU A 59 -1.34 -19.29 -22.42
CA GLU A 59 -0.65 -18.01 -22.60
C GLU A 59 -1.56 -16.80 -22.33
N GLU A 60 -2.82 -16.83 -22.78
CA GLU A 60 -3.80 -15.75 -22.58
C GLU A 60 -4.23 -15.58 -21.11
N ALA A 61 -4.52 -16.69 -20.43
CA ALA A 61 -4.93 -16.67 -19.02
C ALA A 61 -3.77 -16.28 -18.09
N ALA A 62 -2.55 -16.76 -18.39
CA ALA A 62 -1.36 -16.37 -17.67
C ALA A 62 -1.06 -14.88 -17.84
N GLU A 63 -1.21 -14.32 -19.04
CA GLU A 63 -1.00 -12.89 -19.28
C GLU A 63 -2.00 -12.02 -18.50
N ALA A 64 -3.27 -12.43 -18.45
CA ALA A 64 -4.29 -11.76 -17.65
C ALA A 64 -3.95 -11.75 -16.15
N ASP A 65 -3.58 -12.89 -15.58
CA ASP A 65 -3.23 -12.99 -14.16
C ASP A 65 -1.93 -12.20 -13.83
N ILE A 66 -0.94 -12.18 -14.73
CA ILE A 66 0.27 -11.34 -14.58
C ILE A 66 -0.10 -9.86 -14.56
N ARG A 67 -0.99 -9.41 -15.44
CA ARG A 67 -1.46 -8.01 -15.46
C ARG A 67 -2.14 -7.63 -14.15
N VAL A 68 -2.94 -8.54 -13.58
CA VAL A 68 -3.60 -8.32 -12.28
C VAL A 68 -2.59 -8.25 -11.13
N LEU A 69 -1.58 -9.12 -11.11
CA LEU A 69 -0.48 -9.01 -10.15
C LEU A 69 0.24 -7.65 -10.27
N GLY A 70 0.54 -7.23 -11.50
CA GLY A 70 1.15 -5.93 -11.77
C GLY A 70 0.31 -4.76 -11.24
N HIS A 71 -1.01 -4.83 -11.41
CA HIS A 71 -1.95 -3.83 -10.89
C HIS A 71 -1.91 -3.77 -9.36
N ALA A 72 -2.01 -4.91 -8.68
CA ALA A 72 -1.95 -4.96 -7.22
C ALA A 72 -0.61 -4.45 -6.68
N ILE A 73 0.51 -4.79 -7.33
CA ILE A 73 1.84 -4.27 -6.96
C ILE A 73 1.91 -2.75 -7.11
N ALA A 74 1.36 -2.18 -8.18
CA ALA A 74 1.33 -0.74 -8.39
C ALA A 74 0.54 -0.02 -7.29
N MET A 75 -0.60 -0.58 -6.87
CA MET A 75 -1.39 -0.06 -5.75
C MET A 75 -0.60 -0.08 -4.44
N LEU A 76 0.05 -1.22 -4.12
CA LEU A 76 0.87 -1.35 -2.92
C LEU A 76 2.05 -0.36 -2.90
N ARG A 77 2.66 -0.11 -4.05
CA ARG A 77 3.74 0.88 -4.16
C ARG A 77 3.23 2.29 -3.84
N GLY A 78 2.06 2.67 -4.35
CA GLY A 78 1.43 3.94 -4.01
C GLY A 78 1.19 4.10 -2.50
N ILE A 79 0.72 3.03 -1.85
CA ILE A 79 0.51 3.02 -0.39
C ILE A 79 1.83 3.18 0.37
N ALA A 80 2.88 2.47 -0.04
CA ALA A 80 4.20 2.56 0.60
C ALA A 80 4.80 3.97 0.44
N GLU A 81 4.64 4.58 -0.74
CA GLU A 81 5.07 5.96 -0.98
C GLU A 81 4.30 6.97 -0.09
N ASP A 82 3.00 6.77 0.10
CA ASP A 82 2.19 7.64 0.96
C ASP A 82 2.53 7.47 2.45
N LEU A 83 2.74 6.24 2.93
CA LEU A 83 3.20 5.98 4.30
C LEU A 83 4.58 6.60 4.58
N GLU A 84 5.48 6.56 3.61
CA GLU A 84 6.81 7.16 3.75
C GLU A 84 6.73 8.69 3.82
N LYS A 85 5.84 9.31 3.03
CA LYS A 85 5.56 10.76 3.13
C LYS A 85 5.00 11.12 4.51
N ASP A 86 4.04 10.34 5.02
CA ASP A 86 3.46 10.55 6.34
C ASP A 86 4.52 10.46 7.45
N ARG A 87 5.41 9.46 7.35
CA ARG A 87 6.55 9.31 8.27
C ARG A 87 7.45 10.54 8.25
N GLN A 88 7.83 11.02 7.06
CA GLN A 88 8.67 12.20 6.90
C GLN A 88 8.00 13.47 7.46
N ALA A 89 6.70 13.64 7.25
CA ALA A 89 5.94 14.76 7.79
C ALA A 89 5.92 14.76 9.33
N LEU A 90 5.74 13.59 9.95
CA LEU A 90 5.79 13.42 11.41
C LEU A 90 7.19 13.72 11.97
N GLU A 91 8.25 13.24 11.30
CA GLU A 91 9.62 13.50 11.70
C GLU A 91 9.98 14.99 11.62
N ALA A 92 9.57 15.66 10.54
CA ALA A 92 9.73 17.11 10.37
C ALA A 92 8.96 17.88 11.46
N GLY A 93 7.74 17.46 11.79
CA GLY A 93 6.94 18.02 12.88
C GLY A 93 7.65 17.90 14.24
N ARG A 94 8.15 16.71 14.58
CA ARG A 94 8.90 16.45 15.82
C ARG A 94 10.22 17.24 15.87
N ALA A 95 10.91 17.41 14.75
CA ALA A 95 12.12 18.22 14.69
C ALA A 95 11.82 19.70 14.95
N ARG A 96 10.74 20.23 14.37
CA ARG A 96 10.27 21.60 14.60
C ARG A 96 9.87 21.83 16.06
N GLU A 97 9.15 20.89 16.66
CA GLU A 97 8.74 20.97 18.07
C GLU A 97 9.94 20.94 19.03
N ARG A 98 10.92 20.05 18.79
CA ARG A 98 12.18 20.03 19.55
C ARG A 98 12.95 21.34 19.45
N ARG A 99 13.01 21.94 18.26
CA ARG A 99 13.65 23.24 18.04
C ARG A 99 12.94 24.35 18.82
N LEU A 100 11.60 24.37 18.83
CA LEU A 100 10.84 25.35 19.60
C LEU A 100 11.10 25.20 21.10
N ARG A 101 11.06 23.97 21.65
CA ARG A 101 11.34 23.74 23.08
C ARG A 101 12.76 24.20 23.47
N LEU A 102 13.76 23.96 22.63
CA LEU A 102 15.14 24.40 22.89
C LEU A 102 15.29 25.94 22.87
N VAL A 103 14.52 26.64 22.03
CA VAL A 103 14.51 28.11 22.01
C VAL A 103 13.85 28.66 23.26
N TYR A 104 12.70 28.12 23.67
CA TYR A 104 11.99 28.56 24.87
C TYR A 104 12.76 28.23 26.16
N SER A 105 13.37 27.04 26.27
CA SER A 105 14.17 26.67 27.45
C SER A 105 15.44 27.51 27.61
N ARG A 106 15.94 28.11 26.52
CA ARG A 106 17.10 29.01 26.55
C ARG A 106 16.71 30.43 26.94
N ALA A 107 15.51 30.89 26.58
CA ALA A 107 15.00 32.21 26.93
C ALA A 107 14.60 32.34 28.41
N GLU A 108 14.31 31.23 29.11
CA GLU A 108 14.03 31.22 30.56
C GLU A 108 15.31 31.15 31.43
N ALA A 109 16.49 30.94 30.82
CA ALA A 109 17.75 30.76 31.52
C ALA A 109 18.66 32.02 31.51
N GLU A 110 18.20 33.13 30.94
CA GLU A 110 18.82 34.47 30.95
C GLU A 110 18.01 35.42 31.84
#